data_AF-A0A1H2WWV0-F1
#
_entry.id   AF-A0A1H2WWV0-F1
#
_cell.length_a   1.000
_cell.length_b   1.000
_cell.length_c   1.000
_cell.angle_alpha   90.00
_cell.angle_beta   90.00
_cell.angle_gamma   90.00
#
_symmetry.space_group_name_H-M   'P 1'
#
loop_
_entity.id
_entity.type
_entity.pdbx_description
1 polymer ?
#
loop_
_entity_poly.entity_id
_entity_poly.type
_entity_poly.pdbx_seq_one_letter_code
_entity_poly.pdbx_strand_id
1 'polypeptide(L)'
;PITRASGKKKVALARFVHNDRLIDALTTQAFNALLRSPGARAYYDRQRARGAGHNAALRQLANRLVGILHGCLKTGTPYDETTAWAHHIHSAAA
;
A
#
# COMPACT_ATOMS: atom_id res chain seq x y z
N PRO A 1 -8.31 -7.92 -17.56
CA PRO A 1 -8.05 -7.66 -19.00
C PRO A 1 -9.39 -7.39 -19.72
N ILE A 2 -9.47 -6.39 -20.61
CA ILE A 2 -10.59 -6.17 -21.52
C ILE A 2 -10.20 -6.76 -22.86
N THR A 3 -10.84 -7.86 -23.24
CA THR A 3 -10.70 -8.40 -24.58
C THR A 3 -11.68 -7.68 -25.51
N ARG A 4 -11.18 -6.98 -26.51
CA ARG A 4 -11.99 -6.41 -27.61
C ARG A 4 -11.76 -7.22 -28.88
N ALA A 5 -12.83 -7.62 -29.55
CA ALA A 5 -12.78 -8.27 -30.86
C ALA A 5 -13.63 -7.50 -31.86
N SER A 6 -13.13 -7.34 -33.09
CA SER A 6 -13.87 -6.79 -34.23
C SER A 6 -13.44 -7.51 -35.50
N GLY A 7 -14.37 -8.24 -36.12
CA GLY A 7 -14.09 -9.11 -37.25
C GLY A 7 -12.95 -10.09 -36.96
N LYS A 8 -11.88 -10.04 -37.76
CA LYS A 8 -10.69 -10.89 -37.62
C LYS A 8 -9.66 -10.40 -36.57
N LYS A 9 -9.89 -9.27 -35.90
CA LYS A 9 -8.93 -8.68 -34.95
C LYS A 9 -9.35 -8.94 -33.50
N LYS A 10 -8.38 -9.36 -32.68
CA LYS A 10 -8.54 -9.55 -31.22
C LYS A 10 -7.42 -8.80 -30.50
N VAL A 11 -7.78 -7.92 -29.55
CA VAL A 11 -6.85 -7.16 -28.72
C VAL A 11 -7.17 -7.42 -27.26
N ALA A 12 -6.16 -7.75 -26.46
CA ALA A 12 -6.25 -7.85 -25.02
C ALA A 12 -5.70 -6.56 -24.38
N LEU A 13 -6.57 -5.73 -23.83
CA LEU A 13 -6.22 -4.48 -23.15
C LEU A 13 -6.15 -4.71 -21.63
N ALA A 14 -5.29 -3.95 -20.95
CA ALA A 14 -5.32 -3.89 -19.49
C ALA A 14 -6.59 -3.16 -19.01
N ARG A 15 -7.13 -3.54 -17.84
CA ARG A 15 -8.17 -2.77 -17.16
C ARG A 15 -7.48 -1.76 -16.25
N PHE A 16 -7.55 -0.49 -16.60
CA PHE A 16 -7.17 0.61 -15.71
C PHE A 16 -8.39 1.07 -14.89
N VAL A 17 -9.13 0.11 -14.32
CA VAL A 17 -10.24 0.45 -13.43
C VAL A 17 -9.68 0.55 -12.03
N HIS A 18 -9.25 1.74 -11.67
CA HIS A 18 -8.92 2.10 -10.30
C HIS A 18 -9.42 3.51 -10.01
N ASN A 19 -9.70 3.80 -8.75
CA ASN A 19 -10.08 5.14 -8.35
C ASN A 19 -8.80 5.98 -8.19
N ASP A 20 -8.51 6.82 -9.17
CA ASP A 20 -7.32 7.67 -9.21
C ASP A 20 -7.22 8.57 -7.98
N ARG A 21 -8.35 9.15 -7.55
CA ARG A 21 -8.41 10.01 -6.37
C ARG A 21 -8.02 9.24 -5.11
N LEU A 22 -8.51 8.00 -4.99
CA LEU A 22 -8.17 7.16 -3.84
C LEU A 22 -6.69 6.78 -3.86
N ILE A 23 -6.15 6.37 -5.02
CA ILE A 23 -4.72 6.03 -5.14
C ILE A 23 -3.84 7.22 -4.79
N ASP A 24 -4.17 8.40 -5.30
CA ASP A 24 -3.41 9.61 -5.06
C ASP A 24 -3.43 10.02 -3.58
N ALA A 25 -4.61 10.00 -2.96
CA ALA A 25 -4.77 10.27 -1.54
C ALA A 25 -3.97 9.28 -0.67
N LEU A 26 -4.07 7.99 -0.95
CA LEU A 26 -3.36 6.95 -0.19
C LEU A 26 -1.85 6.99 -0.40
N THR A 27 -1.39 7.32 -1.61
CA THR A 27 0.04 7.47 -1.90
C THR A 27 0.60 8.69 -1.19
N THR A 28 -0.12 9.81 -1.19
CA THR A 28 0.23 11.03 -0.46
C THR A 28 0.25 10.78 1.05
N GLN A 29 -0.74 10.06 1.59
CA GLN A 29 -0.75 9.65 2.99
C GLN A 29 0.48 8.80 3.34
N ALA A 30 0.79 7.79 2.53
CA ALA A 30 1.95 6.91 2.75
C ALA A 30 3.27 7.69 2.69
N PHE A 31 3.40 8.63 1.76
CA PHE A 31 4.58 9.49 1.67
C PHE A 31 4.76 10.35 2.93
N ASN A 32 3.70 10.99 3.41
CA ASN A 32 3.74 11.78 4.64
C ASN A 32 4.00 10.92 5.89
N ALA A 33 3.50 9.68 5.91
CA ALA A 33 3.72 8.76 7.02
C ALA A 33 5.21 8.42 7.21
N LEU A 34 6.03 8.45 6.16
CA LEU A 34 7.48 8.24 6.26
C LEU A 34 8.18 9.25 7.18
N LEU A 35 7.61 10.44 7.35
CA LEU A 35 8.18 11.51 8.18
C LEU A 35 7.77 11.41 9.65
N ARG A 36 6.62 10.77 9.94
CA ARG A 36 5.99 10.80 11.29
C ARG A 36 5.91 9.44 11.96
N SER A 37 5.98 8.35 11.19
CA SER A 37 5.83 6.98 11.69
C SER A 37 7.13 6.20 11.47
N PRO A 38 7.86 5.88 12.57
CA PRO A 38 9.02 5.02 12.51
C PRO A 38 8.70 3.63 11.93
N GLY A 39 7.51 3.09 12.23
CA GLY A 39 7.07 1.80 11.70
C GLY A 39 6.85 1.83 10.18
N ALA A 40 6.23 2.90 9.67
CA ALA A 40 6.05 3.12 8.24
C ALA A 40 7.40 3.24 7.52
N ARG A 41 8.35 3.97 8.11
CA ARG A 41 9.70 4.12 7.58
C ARG A 41 10.43 2.77 7.49
N ALA A 42 10.45 2.01 8.59
CA ALA A 42 11.10 0.69 8.63
C ALA A 42 10.49 -0.28 7.61
N TYR A 43 9.16 -0.28 7.45
CA TYR A 43 8.49 -1.08 6.43
C TYR A 43 8.89 -0.66 5.01
N TYR A 44 8.87 0.65 4.73
CA TYR A 44 9.27 1.20 3.44
C TYR A 44 10.73 0.82 3.08
N ASP A 45 11.66 1.00 4.01
CA ASP A 45 13.07 0.70 3.81
C ASP A 45 13.29 -0.79 3.55
N ARG A 46 12.59 -1.67 4.27
CA ARG A 46 12.60 -3.12 3.99
C ARG A 46 12.11 -3.44 2.58
N GLN A 47 11.08 -2.76 2.09
CA GLN A 47 10.61 -2.97 0.71
C GLN A 47 11.64 -2.46 -0.32
N ARG A 48 12.30 -1.33 -0.05
CA ARG A 48 13.41 -0.81 -0.89
C ARG A 48 14.60 -1.75 -0.89
N ALA A 49 14.98 -2.32 0.27
CA ALA A 49 16.07 -3.29 0.41
C ALA A 49 15.80 -4.58 -0.38
N ARG A 50 14.53 -4.98 -0.50
CA ARG A 50 14.09 -6.10 -1.36
C ARG A 50 14.09 -5.78 -2.86
N GLY A 51 14.55 -4.59 -3.26
CA GLY A 51 14.61 -4.16 -4.66
C GLY A 51 13.33 -3.52 -5.20
N ALA A 52 12.30 -3.28 -4.36
CA ALA A 52 11.09 -2.62 -4.84
C ALA A 52 11.39 -1.17 -5.22
N GLY A 53 10.90 -0.71 -6.38
CA GLY A 53 10.96 0.69 -6.79
C GLY A 53 10.21 1.62 -5.82
N HIS A 54 10.52 2.92 -5.83
CA HIS A 54 9.93 3.91 -4.92
C HIS A 54 8.38 3.86 -4.90
N ASN A 55 7.74 3.95 -6.06
CA ASN A 55 6.28 3.91 -6.18
C ASN A 55 5.67 2.57 -5.76
N ALA A 56 6.38 1.47 -6.00
CA ALA A 56 5.93 0.14 -5.57
C ALA A 56 6.00 0.00 -4.04
N ALA A 57 7.07 0.49 -3.42
CA ALA A 57 7.21 0.52 -1.96
C ALA A 57 6.15 1.42 -1.30
N LEU A 58 5.89 2.61 -1.85
CA LEU A 58 4.82 3.49 -1.37
C LEU A 58 3.44 2.85 -1.50
N ARG A 59 3.14 2.17 -2.61
CA ARG A 59 1.86 1.48 -2.79
C ARG A 59 1.67 0.36 -1.77
N GLN A 60 2.73 -0.41 -1.50
CA GLN A 60 2.70 -1.46 -0.47
C GLN A 60 2.50 -0.87 0.93
N LEU A 61 3.14 0.26 1.23
CA LEU A 61 2.95 0.97 2.49
C LEU A 61 1.52 1.50 2.61
N ALA A 62 1.00 2.15 1.57
CA ALA A 62 -0.36 2.65 1.50
C ALA A 62 -1.40 1.55 1.78
N ASN A 63 -1.28 0.41 1.11
CA ASN A 63 -2.15 -0.75 1.34
C ASN A 63 -2.12 -1.22 2.80
N ARG A 64 -0.93 -1.19 3.43
CA ARG A 64 -0.79 -1.57 4.84
C ARG A 64 -1.49 -0.58 5.76
N LEU A 65 -1.33 0.72 5.52
CA LEU A 65 -1.97 1.79 6.30
C LEU A 65 -3.50 1.70 6.21
N VAL A 66 -4.06 1.39 5.04
CA VAL A 66 -5.50 1.16 4.88
C VAL A 66 -5.96 -0.01 5.74
N GLY A 67 -5.21 -1.11 5.79
CA GLY A 67 -5.52 -2.26 6.64
C GLY A 67 -5.54 -1.91 8.13
N ILE A 68 -4.59 -1.10 8.59
CA ILE A 68 -4.53 -0.62 9.97
C ILE A 68 -5.71 0.31 10.29
N LEU A 69 -5.97 1.30 9.42
CA LEU A 69 -7.10 2.21 9.57
C LEU A 69 -8.43 1.45 9.63
N HIS A 70 -8.63 0.49 8.73
CA HIS A 70 -9.81 -0.36 8.74
C HIS A 70 -9.94 -1.13 10.06
N GLY A 71 -8.83 -1.66 10.59
CA GLY A 71 -8.78 -2.29 11.92
C GLY A 71 -9.29 -1.34 13.00
N CYS A 72 -8.70 -0.14 13.10
CA CYS A 72 -9.08 0.90 14.05
C CYS A 72 -10.56 1.28 13.95
N LEU A 73 -11.07 1.47 12.73
CA LEU A 73 -12.47 1.82 12.50
C LEU A 73 -13.41 0.67 12.89
N LYS A 74 -13.03 -0.58 12.59
CA LYS A 74 -13.82 -1.77 12.92
C LYS A 74 -13.94 -1.99 14.43
N THR A 75 -12.87 -1.73 15.18
CA THR A 75 -12.83 -1.92 16.64
C THR A 75 -13.19 -0.67 17.42
N GLY A 76 -13.34 0.48 16.76
CA GLY A 76 -13.56 1.78 17.42
C GLY A 76 -12.36 2.25 18.24
N THR A 77 -11.15 1.76 17.95
CA THR A 77 -9.95 2.08 18.72
C THR A 77 -9.12 3.17 18.02
N PRO A 78 -8.59 4.16 18.75
CA PRO A 78 -7.64 5.11 18.19
C PRO A 78 -6.42 4.43 17.58
N TYR A 79 -5.75 5.13 16.66
CA TYR A 79 -4.47 4.68 16.13
C TYR A 79 -3.40 4.71 17.22
N ASP A 80 -2.68 3.59 17.35
CA ASP A 80 -1.50 3.44 18.20
C ASP A 80 -0.37 2.84 17.35
N GLU A 81 0.76 3.55 17.28
CA GLU A 81 1.94 3.16 16.49
C GLU A 81 2.50 1.80 16.91
N THR A 82 2.50 1.50 18.21
CA THR A 82 3.09 0.26 18.72
C THR A 82 2.26 -0.95 18.29
N THR A 83 0.94 -0.85 18.45
CA THR A 83 -0.01 -1.88 18.03
C THR A 83 -0.06 -2.01 16.50
N ALA A 84 -0.05 -0.89 15.78
CA ALA A 84 -0.11 -0.85 14.31
C ALA A 84 1.04 -1.62 13.63
N TRP A 85 2.24 -1.56 14.23
CA TRP A 85 3.47 -2.10 13.64
C TRP A 85 4.05 -3.31 14.38
N ALA A 86 3.45 -3.78 15.49
CA ALA A 86 3.92 -4.90 16.31
C ALA A 86 4.29 -6.16 15.49
N HIS A 87 3.47 -6.51 14.49
CA HIS A 87 3.69 -7.68 13.63
C HIS A 87 4.95 -7.58 12.74
N HIS A 88 5.42 -6.38 12.44
CA HIS A 88 6.57 -6.14 11.57
C HIS A 88 7.91 -6.17 12.29
N ILE A 89 7.89 -6.02 13.61
CA ILE A 89 9.06 -6.17 14.47
C ILE A 89 9.46 -7.65 14.54
N HIS A 90 8.49 -8.56 14.64
CA HIS A 90 8.75 -10.01 14.73
C HIS A 90 9.32 -10.63 13.44
N SER A 91 9.02 -10.07 12.26
CA SER A 91 9.49 -10.63 10.98
C SER A 91 10.95 -10.31 10.64
N ALA A 92 11.64 -9.47 11.42
CA ALA A 92 13.04 -9.12 11.21
C ALA A 92 14.03 -10.08 11.91
N ALA A 93 13.54 -10.98 12.76
CA ALA A 93 14.34 -11.87 13.59
C ALA A 93 14.47 -13.31 13.04
N ALA A 94 14.23 -13.54 11.75
CA ALA A 94 14.32 -14.86 11.11
C ALA A 94 15.20 -14.82 9.86
#